data_AF-A0A7K0YR47-F1
#
_entry.id   AF-A0A7K0YR47-F1
#
_cell.length_a   1.000
_cell.length_b   1.000
_cell.length_c   1.000
_cell.angle_alpha   90.00
_cell.angle_beta   90.00
_cell.angle_gamma   90.00
#
_symmetry.space_group_name_H-M   'P 1'
#
loop_
_entity.id
_entity.type
_entity.pdbx_description
1 polymer ?
#
loop_
_entity_poly.entity_id
_entity_poly.type
_entity_poly.pdbx_seq_one_letter_code
_entity_poly.pdbx_strand_id
1 'polypeptide(L)'
;MTPPADAQHVVIIGAGITGLTAAYRLLTITTASDYRGMPVTVTVIESDAEVGGKIRSSPFAGITELDEGADAYLMRVPQAVALSRELGLGTEMTNPTTGHAAVMHKKLHRIPEGLMLGVPTGINSLAKSGLISWRGKIRAAMEPILPSSGSHDDCVGTFIRQRFGKEVQQFLVDPLVGSIYAADTQNFSLAMVPQLADLAVGRSALLTARKRKKSAPTLKTPIFETPRGGLTTLTRALQQAIRSMGGTITTDTKVEKVSRRHKAYLIVTDSQTNREIIADCVIVTSPARASAAMLSDLDEQIAATLATTDHASVVMVTVKTQETGIASFRGLSGYLVAKPDQDRVTAVSFGSNKWAHWQPNDGSMILRVSLGRDGATTHDLIHEWEDERLVTQVIDEVSRHTQTA
;
A
#
# COMPACT_ATOMS: atom_id res chain seq x y z
N MET A 1 -4.19 22.59 -28.50
CA MET A 1 -4.76 22.18 -29.81
C MET A 1 -6.23 21.90 -29.59
N THR A 2 -7.12 22.45 -30.41
CA THR A 2 -8.54 22.11 -30.37
C THR A 2 -8.69 20.64 -30.77
N PRO A 3 -9.37 19.79 -30.00
CA PRO A 3 -9.54 18.38 -30.37
C PRO A 3 -10.26 18.26 -31.72
N PRO A 4 -9.96 17.22 -32.53
CA PRO A 4 -10.66 16.97 -33.78
C PRO A 4 -12.18 16.88 -33.52
N ALA A 5 -13.00 17.42 -34.43
CA ALA A 5 -14.45 17.46 -34.28
C ALA A 5 -15.10 16.07 -34.11
N ASP A 6 -14.42 15.00 -34.52
CA ASP A 6 -14.88 13.60 -34.43
C ASP A 6 -14.08 12.76 -33.40
N ALA A 7 -13.28 13.38 -32.53
CA ALA A 7 -12.54 12.64 -31.50
C ALA A 7 -13.42 12.37 -30.27
N GLN A 8 -13.41 11.12 -29.77
CA GLN A 8 -14.01 10.80 -28.47
C GLN A 8 -13.19 11.43 -27.34
N HIS A 9 -13.83 12.17 -26.46
CA HIS A 9 -13.19 12.79 -25.32
C HIS A 9 -13.38 11.95 -24.05
N VAL A 10 -12.27 11.49 -23.46
CA VAL A 10 -12.23 10.76 -22.19
C VAL A 10 -11.67 11.67 -21.12
N VAL A 11 -12.44 11.89 -20.06
CA VAL A 11 -11.98 12.60 -18.85
C VAL A 11 -11.66 11.58 -17.75
N ILE A 12 -10.49 11.69 -17.14
CA ILE A 12 -10.05 10.88 -16.02
C ILE A 12 -9.95 11.78 -14.79
N ILE A 13 -10.64 11.40 -13.71
CA ILE A 13 -10.68 12.17 -12.46
C ILE A 13 -9.73 11.52 -11.47
N GLY A 14 -8.72 12.27 -11.04
CA GLY A 14 -7.59 11.85 -10.22
C GLY A 14 -6.35 11.53 -11.06
N ALA A 15 -5.22 12.14 -10.70
CA ALA A 15 -3.89 11.89 -11.26
C ALA A 15 -2.99 11.11 -10.28
N GLY A 16 -3.58 10.23 -9.46
CA GLY A 16 -2.84 9.18 -8.77
C GLY A 16 -2.31 8.11 -9.75
N ILE A 17 -1.56 7.12 -9.25
CA ILE A 17 -1.00 6.05 -10.07
C ILE A 17 -2.04 5.35 -10.96
N THR A 18 -3.27 5.15 -10.46
CA THR A 18 -4.38 4.54 -11.20
C THR A 18 -4.81 5.40 -12.38
N GLY A 19 -5.07 6.69 -12.18
CA GLY A 19 -5.51 7.61 -13.23
C GLY A 19 -4.41 7.88 -14.27
N LEU A 20 -3.17 8.08 -13.82
CA LEU A 20 -2.02 8.24 -14.72
C LEU A 20 -1.80 6.98 -15.58
N THR A 21 -1.87 5.79 -15.00
CA THR A 21 -1.72 4.55 -15.76
C THR A 21 -2.89 4.36 -16.72
N ALA A 22 -4.13 4.68 -16.33
CA ALA A 22 -5.29 4.61 -17.22
C ALA A 22 -5.13 5.54 -18.43
N ALA A 23 -4.70 6.79 -18.20
CA ALA A 23 -4.43 7.76 -19.26
C ALA A 23 -3.33 7.28 -20.21
N TYR A 24 -2.20 6.82 -19.65
CA TYR A 24 -1.07 6.30 -20.41
C TYR A 24 -1.47 5.10 -21.28
N ARG A 25 -2.23 4.15 -20.72
CA ARG A 25 -2.71 2.97 -21.45
C ARG A 25 -3.68 3.32 -22.56
N LEU A 26 -4.65 4.21 -22.31
CA LEU A 26 -5.58 4.67 -23.35
C LEU A 26 -4.82 5.31 -24.51
N LEU A 27 -3.91 6.24 -24.23
CA LEU A 27 -3.11 6.90 -25.26
C LEU A 27 -2.21 5.92 -26.01
N THR A 28 -1.57 4.98 -25.32
CA THR A 28 -0.72 3.95 -25.95
C THR A 28 -1.52 3.13 -26.97
N ILE A 29 -2.75 2.75 -26.62
CA ILE A 29 -3.63 1.97 -27.51
C ILE A 29 -4.14 2.82 -28.67
N THR A 30 -4.59 4.05 -28.42
CA THR A 30 -5.30 4.87 -29.41
C THR A 30 -4.37 5.61 -30.37
N THR A 31 -3.09 5.74 -30.02
CA THR A 31 -2.04 6.32 -30.87
C THR A 31 -1.22 5.28 -31.65
N ALA A 32 -1.47 3.99 -31.42
CA ALA A 32 -0.80 2.92 -32.15
C ALA A 32 -1.16 2.96 -33.65
N SER A 33 -0.19 2.68 -34.52
CA SER A 33 -0.37 2.77 -35.98
C SER A 33 -1.41 1.80 -36.56
N ASP A 34 -1.67 0.70 -35.86
CA ASP A 34 -2.66 -0.33 -36.20
C ASP A 34 -4.02 -0.06 -35.56
N TYR A 35 -4.17 1.00 -34.76
CA TYR A 35 -5.46 1.41 -34.22
C TYR A 35 -6.42 1.77 -35.37
N ARG A 36 -7.67 1.28 -35.27
CA ARG A 36 -8.74 1.47 -36.27
C ARG A 36 -10.01 2.09 -35.66
N GLY A 37 -9.96 2.48 -34.38
CA GLY A 37 -11.09 3.13 -33.71
C GLY A 37 -11.12 4.64 -33.97
N MET A 38 -12.09 5.32 -33.34
CA MET A 38 -12.19 6.77 -33.39
C MET A 38 -11.00 7.42 -32.68
N PRO A 39 -10.48 8.56 -33.16
CA PRO A 39 -9.46 9.32 -32.43
C PRO A 39 -9.93 9.59 -30.99
N VAL A 40 -9.03 9.49 -30.02
CA VAL A 40 -9.36 9.71 -28.60
C VAL A 40 -8.54 10.86 -28.04
N THR A 41 -9.21 11.83 -27.43
CA THR A 41 -8.58 12.87 -26.61
C THR A 41 -8.69 12.49 -25.14
N VAL A 42 -7.60 12.61 -24.39
CA VAL A 42 -7.56 12.27 -22.96
C VAL A 42 -7.22 13.50 -22.12
N THR A 43 -8.07 13.78 -21.14
CA THR A 43 -7.85 14.83 -20.12
C THR A 43 -7.85 14.21 -18.73
N VAL A 44 -6.77 14.39 -17.98
CA VAL A 44 -6.69 14.03 -16.56
C VAL A 44 -6.90 15.29 -15.73
N ILE A 45 -7.77 15.23 -14.72
CA ILE A 45 -8.07 16.32 -13.80
C ILE A 45 -7.64 15.91 -12.39
N GLU A 46 -6.82 16.72 -11.74
CA GLU A 46 -6.29 16.51 -10.40
C GLU A 46 -6.62 17.72 -9.52
N SER A 47 -7.09 17.45 -8.30
CA SER A 47 -7.42 18.48 -7.32
C SER A 47 -6.18 19.07 -6.66
N ASP A 48 -5.14 18.27 -6.47
CA ASP A 48 -3.89 18.72 -5.88
C ASP A 48 -3.02 19.50 -6.89
N ALA A 49 -2.05 20.27 -6.40
CA ALA A 49 -1.07 21.00 -7.21
C ALA A 49 -0.12 20.08 -8.00
N GLU A 50 0.02 18.83 -7.56
CA GLU A 50 0.93 17.85 -8.14
C GLU A 50 0.23 16.52 -8.39
N VAL A 51 0.70 15.80 -9.41
CA VAL A 51 0.25 14.45 -9.71
C VAL A 51 0.93 13.42 -8.80
N GLY A 52 0.42 12.19 -8.77
CA GLY A 52 1.00 11.06 -8.03
C GLY A 52 0.15 10.59 -6.86
N GLY A 53 -0.72 11.45 -6.34
CA GLY A 53 -1.65 11.13 -5.27
C GLY A 53 -0.94 10.72 -3.98
N LYS A 54 -1.03 9.44 -3.61
CA LYS A 54 -0.37 8.87 -2.42
C LYS A 54 1.10 8.48 -2.63
N ILE A 55 1.59 8.57 -3.86
CA ILE A 55 3.02 8.43 -4.18
C ILE A 55 3.62 9.83 -4.18
N ARG A 56 4.34 10.16 -3.12
CA ARG A 56 5.00 11.45 -2.90
C ARG A 56 6.38 11.25 -2.33
N SER A 57 7.25 12.21 -2.60
CA SER A 57 8.60 12.28 -2.06
C SER A 57 8.95 13.72 -1.72
N SER A 58 9.78 13.90 -0.69
CA SER A 58 10.27 15.21 -0.28
C SER A 58 11.71 15.14 0.19
N PRO A 59 12.43 16.28 0.19
CA PRO A 59 13.79 16.33 0.67
C PRO A 59 13.85 16.22 2.19
N PHE A 60 14.67 15.29 2.71
CA PHE A 60 14.88 15.12 4.14
C PHE A 60 16.28 14.58 4.43
N ALA A 61 16.92 15.06 5.50
CA ALA A 61 18.21 14.55 5.97
C ALA A 61 19.34 14.50 4.91
N GLY A 62 19.32 15.40 3.92
CA GLY A 62 20.29 15.45 2.83
C GLY A 62 19.98 14.53 1.64
N ILE A 63 18.85 13.82 1.67
CA ILE A 63 18.30 13.05 0.55
C ILE A 63 17.28 13.94 -0.18
N THR A 64 17.42 14.10 -1.49
CA THR A 64 16.58 15.02 -2.27
C THR A 64 15.15 14.54 -2.45
N GLU A 65 14.96 13.23 -2.63
CA GLU A 65 13.68 12.59 -2.92
C GLU A 65 13.54 11.36 -2.03
N LEU A 66 12.93 11.53 -0.86
CA LEU A 66 12.64 10.46 0.08
C LEU A 66 11.15 10.13 0.06
N ASP A 67 10.79 8.88 -0.19
CA ASP A 67 9.39 8.46 -0.30
C ASP A 67 8.62 8.63 1.02
N GLU A 68 7.53 9.40 0.99
CA GLU A 68 6.70 9.71 2.17
C GLU A 68 5.75 8.56 2.53
N GLY A 69 5.30 7.80 1.53
CA GLY A 69 4.28 6.75 1.66
C GLY A 69 4.75 5.40 1.11
N ALA A 70 4.34 5.06 -0.11
CA ALA A 70 4.83 3.86 -0.77
C ALA A 70 6.31 4.03 -1.16
N ASP A 71 7.16 3.04 -0.86
CA ASP A 71 8.61 3.10 -1.14
C ASP A 71 9.10 2.03 -2.14
N ALA A 72 8.21 1.15 -2.60
CA ALA A 72 8.49 0.17 -3.66
C ALA A 72 7.22 -0.53 -4.16
N TYR A 73 7.33 -1.23 -5.27
CA TYR A 73 6.35 -2.23 -5.71
C TYR A 73 6.88 -3.66 -5.56
N LEU A 74 5.98 -4.63 -5.63
CA LEU A 74 6.29 -6.06 -5.57
C LEU A 74 6.71 -6.58 -6.94
N MET A 75 7.89 -7.19 -7.04
CA MET A 75 8.42 -7.76 -8.29
C MET A 75 7.58 -8.91 -8.86
N ARG A 76 6.81 -9.58 -8.00
CA ARG A 76 5.86 -10.62 -8.41
C ARG A 76 4.61 -10.07 -9.14
N VAL A 77 4.44 -8.75 -9.21
CA VAL A 77 3.36 -8.08 -9.96
C VAL A 77 3.92 -7.71 -11.33
N PRO A 78 3.76 -8.57 -12.37
CA PRO A 78 4.42 -8.37 -13.66
C PRO A 78 4.00 -7.05 -14.34
N GLN A 79 2.79 -6.56 -14.07
CA GLN A 79 2.28 -5.32 -14.62
C GLN A 79 3.08 -4.09 -14.15
N ALA A 80 3.51 -4.06 -12.89
CA ALA A 80 4.34 -2.98 -12.36
C ALA A 80 5.74 -3.00 -12.97
N VAL A 81 6.34 -4.19 -13.09
CA VAL A 81 7.65 -4.38 -13.73
C VAL A 81 7.61 -3.99 -15.21
N ALA A 82 6.56 -4.39 -15.93
CA ALA A 82 6.37 -4.04 -17.33
C ALA A 82 6.23 -2.52 -17.50
N LEU A 83 5.40 -1.87 -16.67
CA LEU A 83 5.20 -0.43 -16.71
C LEU A 83 6.52 0.35 -16.50
N SER A 84 7.33 -0.01 -15.49
CA SER A 84 8.63 0.63 -15.26
C SER A 84 9.57 0.50 -16.47
N ARG A 85 9.56 -0.67 -17.15
CA ARG A 85 10.39 -0.91 -18.34
C ARG A 85 9.91 -0.12 -19.55
N GLU A 86 8.61 -0.08 -19.79
CA GLU A 86 7.99 0.68 -20.87
C GLU A 86 8.27 2.19 -20.75
N LEU A 87 8.36 2.69 -19.52
CA LEU A 87 8.72 4.07 -19.21
C LEU A 87 10.23 4.33 -19.21
N GLY A 88 11.05 3.33 -19.55
CA GLY A 88 12.51 3.49 -19.66
C GLY A 88 13.27 3.52 -18.33
N LEU A 89 12.62 3.19 -17.21
CA LEU A 89 13.23 3.28 -15.87
C LEU A 89 14.12 2.09 -15.50
N GLY A 90 14.19 1.07 -16.36
CA GLY A 90 14.81 -0.23 -16.04
C GLY A 90 16.27 -0.16 -15.55
N THR A 91 17.06 0.84 -15.96
CA THR A 91 18.45 1.01 -15.55
C THR A 91 18.63 1.78 -14.24
N GLU A 92 17.59 2.45 -13.76
CA GLU A 92 17.63 3.26 -12.53
C GLU A 92 17.01 2.54 -11.33
N MET A 93 16.70 1.25 -11.47
CA MET A 93 16.05 0.47 -10.43
C MET A 93 17.03 0.04 -9.33
N THR A 94 16.50 -0.11 -8.13
CA THR A 94 17.22 -0.68 -6.98
C THR A 94 16.30 -1.61 -6.19
N ASN A 95 16.91 -2.54 -5.46
CA ASN A 95 16.22 -3.49 -4.60
C ASN A 95 16.62 -3.28 -3.13
N PRO A 96 15.83 -3.78 -2.17
CA PRO A 96 16.21 -3.75 -0.78
C PRO A 96 17.53 -4.48 -0.53
N THR A 97 18.30 -3.99 0.43
CA THR A 97 19.44 -4.73 0.98
C THR A 97 18.96 -5.99 1.72
N THR A 98 19.89 -6.86 2.08
CA THR A 98 19.62 -8.05 2.89
C THR A 98 19.26 -7.64 4.34
N GLY A 99 17.96 -7.58 4.63
CA GLY A 99 17.44 -7.34 5.98
C GLY A 99 16.16 -8.12 6.23
N HIS A 100 15.95 -8.54 7.48
CA HIS A 100 14.73 -9.24 7.89
C HIS A 100 13.84 -8.33 8.75
N ALA A 101 12.53 -8.47 8.62
CA ALA A 101 11.60 -7.83 9.55
C ALA A 101 11.53 -8.62 10.87
N ALA A 102 11.29 -7.90 11.96
CA ALA A 102 11.05 -8.44 13.29
C ALA A 102 9.62 -8.10 13.77
N VAL A 103 9.20 -8.71 14.88
CA VAL A 103 8.00 -8.33 15.62
C VAL A 103 8.43 -7.84 16.99
N MET A 104 8.00 -6.63 17.35
CA MET A 104 8.13 -6.11 18.71
C MET A 104 7.02 -6.72 19.57
N HIS A 105 7.41 -7.54 20.54
CA HIS A 105 6.55 -7.98 21.64
C HIS A 105 7.34 -8.02 22.94
N LYS A 106 7.21 -6.96 23.76
CA LYS A 106 8.09 -6.61 24.90
C LYS A 106 9.56 -6.36 24.55
N LYS A 107 10.09 -7.12 23.60
CA LYS A 107 11.41 -7.03 22.96
C LYS A 107 11.27 -7.43 21.49
N LEU A 108 12.33 -7.23 20.69
CA LEU A 108 12.35 -7.66 19.30
C LEU A 108 12.47 -9.19 19.16
N HIS A 109 11.58 -9.78 18.37
CA HIS A 109 11.63 -11.19 17.97
C HIS A 109 11.78 -11.29 16.47
N ARG A 110 12.70 -12.14 16.00
CA ARG A 110 12.77 -12.45 14.57
C ARG A 110 11.49 -13.15 14.11
N ILE A 111 10.99 -12.75 12.95
CA ILE A 111 9.89 -13.46 12.31
C ILE A 111 10.38 -14.86 11.94
N PRO A 112 9.68 -15.93 12.37
CA PRO A 112 10.07 -17.28 12.03
C PRO A 112 10.11 -17.50 10.52
N GLU A 113 11.03 -18.33 10.05
CA GLU A 113 11.07 -18.72 8.65
C GLU A 113 9.93 -19.67 8.29
N GLY A 114 9.61 -19.75 7.00
CA GLY A 114 8.59 -20.67 6.50
C GLY A 114 7.18 -20.25 6.88
N LEU A 115 6.90 -18.94 6.87
CA LEU A 115 5.56 -18.39 7.02
C LEU A 115 5.05 -17.85 5.67
N MET A 116 3.73 -17.82 5.50
CA MET A 116 3.05 -17.11 4.43
C MET A 116 2.13 -16.08 5.08
N LEU A 117 2.51 -14.80 5.03
CA LEU A 117 1.83 -13.70 5.73
C LEU A 117 1.52 -14.02 7.20
N GLY A 118 2.52 -14.57 7.91
CA GLY A 118 2.39 -14.96 9.33
C GLY A 118 1.82 -16.35 9.56
N VAL A 119 1.17 -16.96 8.57
CA VAL A 119 0.64 -18.33 8.68
C VAL A 119 1.77 -19.35 8.51
N PRO A 120 1.94 -20.31 9.43
CA PRO A 120 2.98 -21.32 9.28
C PRO A 120 2.77 -22.18 8.03
N THR A 121 3.85 -22.50 7.32
CA THR A 121 3.84 -23.45 6.19
C THR A 121 4.28 -24.85 6.61
N GLY A 122 4.52 -25.06 7.90
CA GLY A 122 5.05 -26.30 8.48
C GLY A 122 4.94 -26.31 10.00
N ILE A 123 4.90 -27.50 10.61
CA ILE A 123 4.76 -27.67 12.07
C ILE A 123 6.01 -27.13 12.79
N ASN A 124 7.19 -27.26 12.16
CA ASN A 124 8.45 -26.83 12.74
C ASN A 124 8.71 -25.32 12.61
N SER A 125 7.91 -24.59 11.81
CA SER A 125 8.15 -23.17 11.52
C SER A 125 8.12 -22.31 12.79
N LEU A 126 7.30 -22.69 13.78
CA LEU A 126 7.19 -21.97 15.05
C LEU A 126 8.06 -22.57 16.17
N ALA A 127 8.70 -23.72 15.96
CA ALA A 127 9.36 -24.46 17.04
C ALA A 127 10.43 -23.64 17.75
N LYS A 128 11.27 -22.94 16.97
CA LYS A 128 12.37 -22.08 17.46
C LYS A 128 11.92 -20.65 17.82
N SER A 129 10.65 -20.31 17.60
CA SER A 129 10.17 -18.95 17.85
C SER A 129 10.09 -18.66 19.35
N GLY A 130 10.65 -17.52 19.77
CA GLY A 130 10.45 -16.95 21.12
C GLY A 130 9.16 -16.11 21.23
N LEU A 131 8.50 -15.84 20.11
CA LEU A 131 7.33 -14.97 20.01
C LEU A 131 6.03 -15.68 20.40
N ILE A 132 5.96 -16.99 20.21
CA ILE A 132 4.79 -17.82 20.51
C ILE A 132 5.10 -18.69 21.73
N SER A 133 4.18 -18.73 22.69
CA SER A 133 4.28 -19.57 23.88
C SER A 133 4.26 -21.06 23.52
N TRP A 134 4.71 -21.92 24.43
CA TRP A 134 4.63 -23.38 24.21
C TRP A 134 3.18 -23.85 23.99
N ARG A 135 2.20 -23.24 24.66
CA ARG A 135 0.77 -23.53 24.49
C ARG A 135 0.29 -23.08 23.10
N GLY A 136 0.70 -21.89 22.66
CA GLY A 136 0.42 -21.37 21.33
C GLY A 136 1.02 -22.27 20.23
N LYS A 137 2.24 -22.77 20.42
CA LYS A 137 2.89 -23.71 19.49
C LYS A 137 2.12 -25.02 19.36
N ILE A 138 1.72 -25.63 20.49
CA ILE A 138 0.90 -26.84 20.48
C ILE A 138 -0.43 -26.57 19.77
N ARG A 139 -1.09 -25.47 20.12
CA ARG A 139 -2.37 -25.08 19.52
C ARG A 139 -2.28 -24.92 18.00
N ALA A 140 -1.21 -24.31 17.49
CA ALA A 140 -0.97 -24.15 16.06
C ALA A 140 -0.60 -25.48 15.38
N ALA A 141 0.15 -26.35 16.05
CA ALA A 141 0.53 -27.67 15.54
C ALA A 141 -0.66 -28.64 15.38
N MET A 142 -1.74 -28.45 16.14
CA MET A 142 -2.97 -29.23 16.03
C MET A 142 -3.81 -28.90 14.79
N GLU A 143 -3.54 -27.80 14.06
CA GLU A 143 -4.35 -27.38 12.91
C GLU A 143 -4.65 -28.48 11.87
N PRO A 144 -3.73 -29.39 11.50
CA PRO A 144 -4.00 -30.41 10.50
C PRO A 144 -5.03 -31.46 10.93
N ILE A 145 -5.25 -31.64 12.23
CA ILE A 145 -6.18 -32.61 12.80
C ILE A 145 -7.49 -31.96 13.28
N LEU A 146 -7.60 -30.63 13.22
CA LEU A 146 -8.87 -29.95 13.49
C LEU A 146 -9.91 -30.31 12.43
N PRO A 147 -11.21 -30.29 12.80
CA PRO A 147 -12.29 -30.33 11.81
C PRO A 147 -12.18 -29.13 10.87
N SER A 148 -12.96 -29.12 9.79
CA SER A 148 -13.05 -27.90 8.98
C SER A 148 -13.49 -26.74 9.86
N SER A 149 -12.86 -25.58 9.70
CA SER A 149 -13.46 -24.29 10.07
C SER A 149 -14.74 -24.25 9.29
N GLY A 150 -15.86 -24.09 9.98
CA GLY A 150 -17.12 -23.82 9.32
C GLY A 150 -17.06 -22.45 8.66
N SER A 151 -18.11 -21.65 8.83
CA SER A 151 -18.02 -20.24 8.43
C SER A 151 -16.94 -19.51 9.23
N HIS A 152 -16.21 -18.67 8.53
CA HIS A 152 -15.33 -17.66 9.09
C HIS A 152 -15.84 -16.25 8.79
N ASP A 153 -17.07 -16.13 8.28
CA ASP A 153 -17.79 -14.88 7.96
C ASP A 153 -16.91 -13.87 7.21
N ASP A 154 -16.14 -14.40 6.23
CA ASP A 154 -15.14 -13.65 5.47
C ASP A 154 -14.20 -12.80 6.34
N CYS A 155 -13.74 -13.27 7.50
CA CYS A 155 -12.85 -12.51 8.39
C CYS A 155 -11.49 -13.20 8.59
N VAL A 156 -10.39 -12.46 8.34
CA VAL A 156 -9.02 -12.94 8.54
C VAL A 156 -8.79 -13.38 9.99
N GLY A 157 -9.12 -12.53 10.95
CA GLY A 157 -8.86 -12.76 12.38
C GLY A 157 -9.65 -13.96 12.92
N THR A 158 -10.88 -14.14 12.46
CA THR A 158 -11.72 -15.30 12.81
C THR A 158 -11.14 -16.59 12.24
N PHE A 159 -10.82 -16.61 10.94
CA PHE A 159 -10.20 -17.76 10.30
C PHE A 159 -8.91 -18.18 11.01
N ILE A 160 -7.98 -17.25 11.24
CA ILE A 160 -6.68 -17.57 11.85
C ILE A 160 -6.82 -18.05 13.30
N ARG A 161 -7.71 -17.47 14.11
CA ARG A 161 -7.91 -17.96 15.48
C ARG A 161 -8.51 -19.36 15.53
N GLN A 162 -9.50 -19.64 14.67
CA GLN A 162 -10.10 -20.97 14.58
C GLN A 162 -9.05 -22.02 14.17
N ARG A 163 -8.13 -21.68 13.26
CA ARG A 163 -7.11 -22.62 12.76
C ARG A 163 -5.88 -22.72 13.63
N PHE A 164 -5.26 -21.59 13.96
CA PHE A 164 -3.94 -21.53 14.57
C PHE A 164 -3.92 -21.00 16.01
N GLY A 165 -5.02 -20.42 16.48
CA GLY A 165 -5.15 -19.84 17.81
C GLY A 165 -4.80 -18.36 17.89
N LYS A 166 -5.05 -17.79 19.08
CA LYS A 166 -4.95 -16.33 19.35
C LYS A 166 -3.54 -15.77 19.15
N GLU A 167 -2.51 -16.47 19.62
CA GLU A 167 -1.13 -15.97 19.53
C GLU A 167 -0.62 -15.84 18.09
N VAL A 168 -0.93 -16.80 17.21
CA VAL A 168 -0.56 -16.70 15.79
C VAL A 168 -1.30 -15.53 15.14
N GLN A 169 -2.57 -15.30 15.49
CA GLN A 169 -3.31 -14.15 14.99
C GLN A 169 -2.69 -12.83 15.49
N GLN A 170 -2.47 -12.67 16.80
CA GLN A 170 -2.06 -11.39 17.39
C GLN A 170 -0.59 -11.02 17.20
N PHE A 171 0.29 -12.02 17.11
CA PHE A 171 1.74 -11.80 17.08
C PHE A 171 2.36 -12.01 15.70
N LEU A 172 1.67 -12.68 14.77
CA LEU A 172 2.21 -12.91 13.42
C LEU A 172 1.30 -12.35 12.34
N VAL A 173 0.05 -12.81 12.26
CA VAL A 173 -0.82 -12.44 11.14
C VAL A 173 -1.28 -10.98 11.23
N ASP A 174 -1.74 -10.51 12.40
CA ASP A 174 -2.18 -9.12 12.54
C ASP A 174 -1.06 -8.11 12.31
N PRO A 175 0.15 -8.27 12.87
CA PRO A 175 1.24 -7.36 12.55
C PRO A 175 1.61 -7.38 11.07
N LEU A 176 1.63 -8.54 10.40
CA LEU A 176 2.03 -8.64 8.99
C LEU A 176 0.96 -8.17 8.01
N VAL A 177 -0.29 -8.62 8.18
CA VAL A 177 -1.40 -8.26 7.30
C VAL A 177 -1.94 -6.89 7.68
N GLY A 178 -2.18 -6.65 8.97
CA GLY A 178 -2.72 -5.39 9.47
C GLY A 178 -1.83 -4.20 9.17
N SER A 179 -0.50 -4.36 9.11
CA SER A 179 0.41 -3.26 8.73
C SER A 179 0.47 -3.01 7.23
N ILE A 180 0.14 -4.00 6.38
CA ILE A 180 0.07 -3.79 4.91
C ILE A 180 -1.18 -2.98 4.55
N TYR A 181 -2.31 -3.30 5.17
CA TYR A 181 -3.61 -2.68 4.86
C TYR A 181 -4.02 -1.58 5.83
N ALA A 182 -3.21 -1.30 6.86
CA ALA A 182 -3.59 -0.50 8.02
C ALA A 182 -4.94 -0.93 8.63
N ALA A 183 -5.24 -2.24 8.62
CA ALA A 183 -6.57 -2.77 8.92
C ALA A 183 -6.61 -3.64 10.18
N ASP A 184 -7.65 -3.56 11.01
CA ASP A 184 -7.83 -4.54 12.06
C ASP A 184 -8.17 -5.90 11.43
N THR A 185 -7.30 -6.92 11.56
CA THR A 185 -7.60 -8.24 10.98
C THR A 185 -8.86 -8.88 11.58
N GLN A 186 -9.36 -8.36 12.70
CA GLN A 186 -10.65 -8.73 13.28
C GLN A 186 -11.86 -8.30 12.44
N ASN A 187 -11.72 -7.24 11.66
CA ASN A 187 -12.76 -6.65 10.85
C ASN A 187 -12.36 -6.58 9.36
N PHE A 188 -11.36 -7.37 8.96
CA PHE A 188 -10.83 -7.35 7.60
C PHE A 188 -11.21 -8.59 6.82
N SER A 189 -11.67 -8.36 5.58
CA SER A 189 -12.12 -9.40 4.68
C SER A 189 -11.02 -10.42 4.39
N LEU A 190 -11.34 -11.72 4.50
CA LEU A 190 -10.43 -12.78 4.13
C LEU A 190 -10.20 -12.80 2.61
N ALA A 191 -11.24 -12.55 1.82
CA ALA A 191 -11.18 -12.45 0.36
C ALA A 191 -10.21 -11.36 -0.13
N MET A 192 -10.03 -10.28 0.65
CA MET A 192 -9.08 -9.20 0.36
C MET A 192 -7.61 -9.58 0.57
N VAL A 193 -7.34 -10.76 1.16
CA VAL A 193 -6.00 -11.33 1.29
C VAL A 193 -5.96 -12.67 0.55
N PRO A 194 -5.82 -12.68 -0.79
CA PRO A 194 -5.96 -13.89 -1.60
C PRO A 194 -5.06 -15.04 -1.14
N GLN A 195 -3.84 -14.72 -0.66
CA GLN A 195 -2.93 -15.76 -0.17
C GLN A 195 -3.49 -16.49 1.06
N LEU A 196 -4.27 -15.82 1.91
CA LEU A 196 -4.94 -16.43 3.06
C LEU A 196 -6.30 -17.05 2.68
N ALA A 197 -7.09 -16.40 1.83
CA ALA A 197 -8.35 -16.94 1.32
C ALA A 197 -8.13 -18.32 0.67
N ASP A 198 -7.08 -18.43 -0.12
CA ASP A 198 -6.66 -19.66 -0.75
C ASP A 198 -6.34 -20.80 0.23
N LEU A 199 -5.87 -20.48 1.44
CA LEU A 199 -5.62 -21.49 2.47
C LEU A 199 -6.92 -22.00 3.10
N ALA A 200 -7.97 -21.19 3.10
CA ALA A 200 -9.25 -21.51 3.71
C ALA A 200 -10.09 -22.51 2.88
N VAL A 201 -9.79 -22.65 1.58
CA VAL A 201 -10.49 -23.58 0.67
C VAL A 201 -10.29 -25.06 1.05
N GLY A 202 -9.18 -25.40 1.72
CA GLY A 202 -8.86 -26.78 2.09
C GLY A 202 -9.27 -27.17 3.51
N ARG A 203 -9.34 -28.48 3.80
CA ARG A 203 -9.60 -29.01 5.15
C ARG A 203 -8.62 -28.45 6.19
N SER A 204 -7.36 -28.28 5.81
CA SER A 204 -6.27 -27.76 6.65
C SER A 204 -5.46 -26.72 5.87
N ALA A 205 -5.32 -25.55 6.48
CA ALA A 205 -4.50 -24.45 5.98
C ALA A 205 -3.02 -24.84 5.91
N LEU A 206 -2.50 -25.62 6.89
CA LEU A 206 -1.11 -26.08 6.85
C LEU A 206 -0.83 -27.02 5.69
N LEU A 207 -1.73 -27.98 5.43
CA LEU A 207 -1.55 -28.92 4.34
C LEU A 207 -1.62 -28.21 2.98
N THR A 208 -2.55 -27.26 2.83
CA THR A 208 -2.66 -26.42 1.63
C THR A 208 -1.41 -25.57 1.44
N ALA A 209 -0.93 -24.90 2.49
CA ALA A 209 0.29 -24.09 2.46
C ALA A 209 1.53 -24.92 2.08
N ARG A 210 1.66 -26.15 2.61
CA ARG A 210 2.75 -27.08 2.26
C ARG A 210 2.72 -27.49 0.79
N LYS A 211 1.54 -27.85 0.27
CA LYS A 211 1.38 -28.24 -1.14
C LYS A 211 1.82 -27.09 -2.06
N ARG A 212 1.38 -25.88 -1.76
CA ARG A 212 1.74 -24.67 -2.52
C ARG A 212 3.23 -24.33 -2.44
N LYS A 213 3.83 -24.44 -1.26
CA LYS A 213 5.28 -24.20 -1.12
C LYS A 213 6.11 -25.17 -1.97
N LYS A 214 5.67 -26.42 -2.12
CA LYS A 214 6.34 -27.40 -2.99
C LYS A 214 6.19 -27.10 -4.48
N SER A 215 5.08 -26.50 -4.89
CA SER A 215 4.80 -26.16 -6.30
C SER A 215 5.31 -24.78 -6.71
N ALA A 216 5.68 -23.93 -5.75
CA ALA A 216 6.15 -22.57 -6.02
C ALA A 216 7.61 -22.60 -6.54
N PRO A 217 7.91 -21.96 -7.68
CA PRO A 217 9.29 -21.79 -8.11
C PRO A 217 10.07 -20.98 -7.06
N THR A 218 11.31 -21.39 -6.80
CA THR A 218 12.24 -20.62 -5.95
C THR A 218 12.61 -19.32 -6.65
N LEU A 219 11.91 -18.24 -6.32
CA LEU A 219 12.25 -16.91 -6.81
C LEU A 219 13.62 -16.52 -6.23
N LYS A 220 14.64 -16.46 -7.09
CA LYS A 220 15.96 -15.88 -6.78
C LYS A 220 15.97 -14.36 -6.91
N THR A 221 14.87 -13.77 -7.35
CA THR A 221 14.71 -12.33 -7.53
C THR A 221 14.31 -11.63 -6.23
N PRO A 222 14.76 -10.39 -6.01
CA PRO A 222 14.31 -9.57 -4.89
C PRO A 222 12.79 -9.44 -4.80
N ILE A 223 12.26 -9.26 -3.58
CA ILE A 223 10.81 -9.16 -3.33
C ILE A 223 10.26 -7.82 -3.83
N PHE A 224 11.03 -6.76 -3.60
CA PHE A 224 10.65 -5.38 -3.91
C PHE A 224 11.63 -4.73 -4.88
N GLU A 225 11.14 -3.74 -5.61
CA GLU A 225 11.93 -2.91 -6.52
C GLU A 225 11.34 -1.49 -6.53
N THR A 226 12.22 -0.50 -6.66
CA THR A 226 11.87 0.92 -6.73
C THR A 226 12.91 1.67 -7.57
N PRO A 227 12.57 2.76 -8.27
CA PRO A 227 13.56 3.64 -8.87
C PRO A 227 14.47 4.24 -7.79
N ARG A 228 15.74 4.47 -8.11
CA ARG A 228 16.72 5.09 -7.18
C ARG A 228 16.31 6.49 -6.74
N GLY A 229 15.54 7.21 -7.58
CA GLY A 229 14.94 8.51 -7.26
C GLY A 229 13.59 8.43 -6.56
N GLY A 230 13.22 7.29 -5.94
CA GLY A 230 11.93 7.09 -5.30
C GLY A 230 10.79 6.79 -6.28
N LEU A 231 9.63 6.39 -5.75
CA LEU A 231 8.47 6.02 -6.56
C LEU A 231 7.85 7.21 -7.31
N THR A 232 8.07 8.45 -6.87
CA THR A 232 7.66 9.66 -7.61
C THR A 232 8.31 9.72 -9.01
N THR A 233 9.47 9.07 -9.20
CA THR A 233 10.09 8.93 -10.53
C THR A 233 9.15 8.22 -11.51
N LEU A 234 8.38 7.23 -11.05
CA LEU A 234 7.40 6.50 -11.86
C LEU A 234 6.23 7.38 -12.28
N THR A 235 5.67 8.16 -11.35
CA THR A 235 4.52 9.05 -11.62
C THR A 235 4.93 10.23 -12.50
N ARG A 236 6.13 10.76 -12.33
CA ARG A 236 6.72 11.80 -13.19
C ARG A 236 6.95 11.30 -14.62
N ALA A 237 7.47 10.08 -14.77
CA ALA A 237 7.64 9.46 -16.09
C ALA A 237 6.30 9.25 -16.80
N LEU A 238 5.27 8.80 -16.08
CA LEU A 238 3.90 8.71 -16.60
C LEU A 238 3.38 10.07 -17.06
N GLN A 239 3.51 11.11 -16.23
CA GLN A 239 3.07 12.47 -16.56
C GLN A 239 3.73 12.97 -17.86
N GLN A 240 5.04 12.77 -18.00
CA GLN A 240 5.80 13.14 -19.20
C GLN A 240 5.34 12.34 -20.42
N ALA A 241 5.18 11.02 -20.29
CA ALA A 241 4.73 10.16 -21.37
C ALA A 241 3.32 10.55 -21.88
N ILE A 242 2.37 10.79 -20.96
CA ILE A 242 1.02 11.25 -21.30
C ILE A 242 1.07 12.54 -22.11
N ARG A 243 1.83 13.55 -21.64
CA ARG A 243 1.97 14.83 -22.34
C ARG A 243 2.62 14.66 -23.72
N SER A 244 3.64 13.80 -23.83
CA SER A 244 4.32 13.54 -25.12
C SER A 244 3.41 12.88 -26.16
N MET A 245 2.42 12.10 -25.72
CA MET A 245 1.40 11.47 -26.57
C MET A 245 0.19 12.39 -26.83
N GLY A 246 0.23 13.65 -26.38
CA GLY A 246 -0.84 14.64 -26.59
C GLY A 246 -1.96 14.62 -25.55
N GLY A 247 -1.83 13.86 -24.47
CA GLY A 247 -2.76 13.91 -23.34
C GLY A 247 -2.62 15.20 -22.52
N THR A 248 -3.72 15.69 -21.97
CA THR A 248 -3.75 16.88 -21.11
C THR A 248 -3.86 16.46 -19.65
N ILE A 249 -3.09 17.11 -18.76
CA ILE A 249 -3.19 16.94 -17.31
C ILE A 249 -3.34 18.33 -16.69
N THR A 250 -4.45 18.54 -15.98
CA THR A 250 -4.81 19.78 -15.29
C THR A 250 -4.79 19.52 -13.79
N THR A 251 -3.90 20.21 -13.06
CA THR A 251 -3.81 20.21 -11.59
C THR A 251 -4.63 21.36 -11.01
N ASP A 252 -4.69 21.46 -9.68
CA ASP A 252 -5.38 22.54 -8.96
C ASP A 252 -6.84 22.72 -9.42
N THR A 253 -7.49 21.61 -9.81
CA THR A 253 -8.82 21.61 -10.39
C THR A 253 -9.61 20.47 -9.77
N LYS A 254 -10.44 20.77 -8.78
CA LYS A 254 -11.31 19.76 -8.17
C LYS A 254 -12.56 19.59 -9.04
N VAL A 255 -12.93 18.35 -9.33
CA VAL A 255 -14.25 18.04 -9.90
C VAL A 255 -15.26 17.99 -8.75
N GLU A 256 -16.33 18.78 -8.85
CA GLU A 256 -17.39 18.81 -7.85
C GLU A 256 -18.59 17.96 -8.25
N LYS A 257 -18.88 17.86 -9.55
CA LYS A 257 -20.09 17.19 -10.03
C LYS A 257 -19.88 16.55 -11.40
N VAL A 258 -20.44 15.35 -11.57
CA VAL A 258 -20.58 14.66 -12.84
C VAL A 258 -22.05 14.34 -13.05
N SER A 259 -22.59 14.69 -14.21
CA SER A 259 -23.99 14.41 -14.55
C SER A 259 -24.14 13.99 -16.01
N ARG A 260 -25.29 13.41 -16.36
CA ARG A 260 -25.60 13.04 -17.74
C ARG A 260 -26.01 14.29 -18.54
N ARG A 261 -25.42 14.47 -19.72
CA ARG A 261 -25.86 15.49 -20.71
C ARG A 261 -26.08 14.79 -22.06
N HIS A 262 -27.33 14.37 -22.31
CA HIS A 262 -27.71 13.60 -23.48
C HIS A 262 -26.89 12.30 -23.61
N LYS A 263 -26.12 12.13 -24.69
CA LYS A 263 -25.24 10.97 -24.93
C LYS A 263 -23.86 11.10 -24.28
N ALA A 264 -23.55 12.25 -23.69
CA ALA A 264 -22.28 12.56 -23.06
C ALA A 264 -22.44 12.78 -21.55
N TYR A 265 -21.34 13.13 -20.90
CA TYR A 265 -21.25 13.54 -19.51
C TYR A 265 -20.87 15.01 -19.42
N LEU A 266 -21.47 15.71 -18.45
CA LEU A 266 -21.07 17.04 -18.03
C LEU A 266 -20.27 16.90 -16.75
N ILE A 267 -19.05 17.44 -16.76
CA ILE A 267 -18.16 17.50 -15.61
C ILE A 267 -18.05 18.98 -15.21
N VAL A 268 -18.36 19.29 -13.95
CA VAL A 268 -18.29 20.62 -13.38
C VAL A 268 -17.17 20.65 -12.35
N THR A 269 -16.25 21.59 -12.53
CA THR A 269 -15.13 21.81 -11.61
C THR A 269 -15.51 22.83 -10.52
N ASP A 270 -14.66 22.94 -9.51
CA ASP A 270 -14.86 23.83 -8.35
C ASP A 270 -15.14 25.29 -8.70
N SER A 271 -15.64 26.05 -7.72
CA SER A 271 -15.96 27.47 -7.89
C SER A 271 -14.77 28.35 -8.30
N GLN A 272 -13.53 27.93 -8.03
CA GLN A 272 -12.33 28.69 -8.42
C GLN A 272 -12.11 28.63 -9.93
N THR A 273 -12.34 27.47 -10.53
CA THR A 273 -12.16 27.25 -11.97
C THR A 273 -13.47 27.45 -12.75
N ASN A 274 -14.60 27.06 -12.15
CA ASN A 274 -15.98 27.10 -12.65
C ASN A 274 -16.10 26.66 -14.11
N ARG A 275 -15.40 25.57 -14.48
CA ARG A 275 -15.35 25.06 -15.86
C ARG A 275 -16.38 23.96 -16.03
N GLU A 276 -17.08 24.03 -17.15
CA GLU A 276 -17.89 22.93 -17.66
C GLU A 276 -17.11 22.20 -18.75
N ILE A 277 -16.94 20.89 -18.59
CA ILE A 277 -16.27 20.01 -19.55
C ILE A 277 -17.28 18.97 -20.03
N ILE A 278 -17.44 18.85 -21.34
CA ILE A 278 -18.26 17.78 -21.94
C ILE A 278 -17.32 16.66 -22.37
N ALA A 279 -17.65 15.42 -22.00
CA ALA A 279 -16.88 14.23 -22.34
C ALA A 279 -17.78 13.06 -22.72
N ASP A 280 -17.32 12.22 -23.64
CA ASP A 280 -18.04 11.00 -24.05
C ASP A 280 -17.91 9.90 -23.00
N CYS A 281 -16.80 9.87 -22.27
CA CYS A 281 -16.52 8.91 -21.21
C CYS A 281 -15.85 9.59 -20.01
N VAL A 282 -16.14 9.07 -18.82
CA VAL A 282 -15.51 9.50 -17.56
C VAL A 282 -14.95 8.28 -16.84
N ILE A 283 -13.68 8.34 -16.42
CA ILE A 283 -13.04 7.34 -15.56
C ILE A 283 -12.78 8.00 -14.21
N VAL A 284 -13.40 7.48 -13.15
CA VAL A 284 -13.22 7.97 -11.78
C VAL A 284 -12.16 7.13 -11.09
N THR A 285 -11.07 7.77 -10.66
CA THR A 285 -9.97 7.11 -9.94
C THR A 285 -9.69 7.73 -8.57
N SER A 286 -10.51 8.70 -8.15
CA SER A 286 -10.54 9.27 -6.80
C SER A 286 -11.05 8.26 -5.76
N PRO A 287 -10.75 8.46 -4.45
CA PRO A 287 -11.26 7.60 -3.39
C PRO A 287 -12.79 7.47 -3.42
N ALA A 288 -13.31 6.30 -3.06
CA ALA A 288 -14.75 5.98 -3.14
C ALA A 288 -15.62 7.04 -2.44
N ARG A 289 -15.37 7.30 -1.16
CA ARG A 289 -16.15 8.26 -0.36
C ARG A 289 -16.09 9.68 -0.92
N ALA A 290 -14.92 10.12 -1.40
CA ALA A 290 -14.78 11.43 -2.03
C ALA A 290 -15.55 11.52 -3.35
N SER A 291 -15.69 10.40 -4.07
CA SER A 291 -16.41 10.32 -5.33
C SER A 291 -17.93 10.25 -5.15
N ALA A 292 -18.43 9.88 -3.96
CA ALA A 292 -19.86 9.72 -3.70
C ALA A 292 -20.66 11.00 -3.97
N ALA A 293 -20.22 12.13 -3.39
CA ALA A 293 -20.88 13.43 -3.59
C ALA A 293 -20.79 13.90 -5.06
N MET A 294 -19.66 13.63 -5.72
CA MET A 294 -19.44 14.00 -7.12
C MET A 294 -20.39 13.26 -8.09
N LEU A 295 -20.79 12.04 -7.74
CA LEU A 295 -21.60 11.16 -8.58
C LEU A 295 -23.09 11.13 -8.21
N SER A 296 -23.53 11.91 -7.22
CA SER A 296 -24.91 11.89 -6.72
C SER A 296 -25.95 12.22 -7.80
N ASP A 297 -25.64 13.17 -8.68
CA ASP A 297 -26.51 13.57 -9.79
C ASP A 297 -26.45 12.62 -11.00
N LEU A 298 -25.51 11.69 -11.00
CA LEU A 298 -25.39 10.66 -12.02
C LEU A 298 -26.20 9.43 -11.65
N ASP A 299 -26.02 8.93 -10.43
CA ASP A 299 -26.72 7.75 -9.90
C ASP A 299 -26.67 7.73 -8.35
N GLU A 300 -27.84 7.85 -7.73
CA GLU A 300 -28.00 7.89 -6.28
C GLU A 300 -27.55 6.57 -5.61
N GLN A 301 -27.78 5.42 -6.24
CA GLN A 301 -27.42 4.12 -5.66
C GLN A 301 -25.91 3.91 -5.66
N ILE A 302 -25.24 4.33 -6.73
CA ILE A 302 -23.77 4.31 -6.80
C ILE A 302 -23.20 5.25 -5.73
N ALA A 303 -23.71 6.48 -5.64
CA ALA A 303 -23.26 7.45 -4.65
C ALA A 303 -23.44 6.94 -3.21
N ALA A 304 -24.61 6.37 -2.89
CA ALA A 304 -24.87 5.79 -1.58
C ALA A 304 -23.92 4.62 -1.26
N THR A 305 -23.64 3.75 -2.24
CA THR A 305 -22.71 2.62 -2.07
C THR A 305 -21.27 3.09 -1.84
N LEU A 306 -20.82 4.12 -2.56
CA LEU A 306 -19.47 4.66 -2.38
C LEU A 306 -19.32 5.39 -1.03
N ALA A 307 -20.39 6.02 -0.54
CA ALA A 307 -20.38 6.75 0.73
C ALA A 307 -20.16 5.85 1.95
N THR A 308 -20.51 4.57 1.88
CA THR A 308 -20.30 3.59 2.97
C THR A 308 -18.87 3.07 3.06
N THR A 309 -17.98 3.46 2.14
CA THR A 309 -16.59 2.98 2.16
C THR A 309 -15.78 3.73 3.21
N ASP A 310 -15.39 3.01 4.26
CA ASP A 310 -14.49 3.51 5.29
C ASP A 310 -13.03 3.37 4.87
N HIS A 311 -12.19 4.27 5.40
CA HIS A 311 -10.75 4.26 5.15
C HIS A 311 -10.01 4.30 6.48
N ALA A 312 -8.97 3.50 6.58
CA ALA A 312 -8.04 3.63 7.66
C ALA A 312 -7.11 4.83 7.41
N SER A 313 -7.02 5.66 8.41
CA SER A 313 -6.03 6.71 8.52
C SER A 313 -4.68 6.25 9.05
N VAL A 314 -3.63 6.73 8.38
CA VAL A 314 -2.23 6.43 8.67
C VAL A 314 -1.43 7.72 8.61
N VAL A 315 -0.55 7.89 9.59
CA VAL A 315 0.48 8.94 9.60
C VAL A 315 1.84 8.28 9.45
N MET A 316 2.65 8.84 8.55
CA MET A 316 4.02 8.41 8.31
C MET A 316 4.97 9.48 8.83
N VAL A 317 5.81 9.14 9.80
CA VAL A 317 6.82 10.05 10.35
C VAL A 317 8.19 9.52 10.00
N THR A 318 8.96 10.31 9.26
CA THR A 318 10.37 9.99 8.96
C THR A 318 11.27 10.72 9.94
N VAL A 319 12.14 9.98 10.62
CA VAL A 319 13.11 10.54 11.57
C VAL A 319 14.53 10.14 11.19
N LYS A 320 15.48 11.05 11.48
CA LYS A 320 16.91 10.80 11.39
C LYS A 320 17.44 10.54 12.80
N THR A 321 18.15 9.44 13.01
CA THR A 321 18.76 9.16 14.31
C THR A 321 19.96 10.07 14.55
N GLN A 322 20.19 10.44 15.80
CA GLN A 322 21.46 11.03 16.21
C GLN A 322 22.54 9.95 16.37
N GLU A 323 22.14 8.79 16.90
CA GLU A 323 23.04 7.65 17.08
C GLU A 323 23.36 6.98 15.75
N THR A 324 24.63 6.60 15.59
CA THR A 324 25.15 5.87 14.44
C THR A 324 25.40 4.41 14.80
N GLY A 325 25.10 3.47 13.89
CA GLY A 325 25.53 2.07 14.04
C GLY A 325 24.82 1.26 15.14
N ILE A 326 23.57 1.61 15.47
CA ILE A 326 22.71 0.98 16.49
C ILE A 326 22.72 -0.55 16.34
N ALA A 327 23.35 -1.24 17.29
CA ALA A 327 23.65 -2.67 17.17
C ALA A 327 22.39 -3.56 17.09
N SER A 328 21.33 -3.20 17.83
CA SER A 328 20.05 -3.92 17.86
C SER A 328 19.33 -3.90 16.51
N PHE A 329 19.67 -2.97 15.61
CA PHE A 329 19.06 -2.84 14.27
C PHE A 329 19.84 -3.54 13.16
N ARG A 330 21.04 -4.05 13.45
CA ARG A 330 21.89 -4.67 12.43
C ARG A 330 21.23 -5.90 11.82
N GLY A 331 21.17 -5.94 10.48
CA GLY A 331 20.56 -7.03 9.72
C GLY A 331 19.03 -7.03 9.72
N LEU A 332 18.39 -5.99 10.29
CA LEU A 332 16.95 -5.81 10.25
C LEU A 332 16.55 -4.77 9.22
N SER A 333 15.43 -5.00 8.54
CA SER A 333 14.77 -4.01 7.69
C SER A 333 13.76 -3.16 8.45
N GLY A 334 13.47 -3.50 9.71
CA GLY A 334 12.47 -2.86 10.54
C GLY A 334 11.75 -3.86 11.46
N TYR A 335 10.71 -3.39 12.15
CA TYR A 335 9.84 -4.21 12.97
C TYR A 335 8.38 -3.79 12.88
N LEU A 336 7.50 -4.73 13.19
CA LEU A 336 6.05 -4.55 13.31
C LEU A 336 5.69 -4.67 14.78
N VAL A 337 4.79 -3.85 15.30
CA VAL A 337 4.36 -3.93 16.70
C VAL A 337 3.26 -4.98 16.82
N ALA A 338 3.42 -5.93 17.74
CA ALA A 338 2.42 -6.94 18.04
C ALA A 338 1.10 -6.29 18.50
N LYS A 339 -0.06 -6.79 18.06
CA LYS A 339 -1.36 -6.16 18.35
C LYS A 339 -1.58 -5.83 19.84
N PRO A 340 -1.25 -6.70 20.82
CA PRO A 340 -1.47 -6.39 22.23
C PRO A 340 -0.54 -5.31 22.80
N ASP A 341 0.54 -5.00 22.10
CA ASP A 341 1.55 -4.02 22.48
C ASP A 341 1.43 -2.73 21.63
N GLN A 342 0.51 -2.69 20.66
CA GLN A 342 0.26 -1.52 19.83
C GLN A 342 -0.37 -0.41 20.68
N ASP A 343 0.26 0.76 20.66
CA ASP A 343 -0.24 2.00 21.25
C ASP A 343 -0.43 3.04 20.12
N ARG A 344 0.66 3.71 19.73
CA ARG A 344 0.64 4.69 18.62
C ARG A 344 1.33 4.15 17.39
N VAL A 345 2.50 3.53 17.58
CA VAL A 345 3.34 3.01 16.52
C VAL A 345 2.87 1.62 16.12
N THR A 346 2.61 1.45 14.83
CA THR A 346 2.20 0.16 14.26
C THR A 346 3.39 -0.57 13.63
N ALA A 347 4.33 0.18 13.05
CA ALA A 347 5.54 -0.36 12.44
C ALA A 347 6.67 0.69 12.39
N VAL A 348 7.90 0.20 12.33
CA VAL A 348 9.10 1.00 12.03
C VAL A 348 9.90 0.31 10.94
N SER A 349 10.09 1.01 9.82
CA SER A 349 11.03 0.61 8.76
C SER A 349 12.38 1.26 9.03
N PHE A 350 13.45 0.48 8.98
CA PHE A 350 14.81 0.99 9.02
C PHE A 350 15.20 1.37 7.58
N GLY A 351 14.68 2.51 7.13
CA GLY A 351 14.74 2.96 5.74
C GLY A 351 16.15 2.94 5.15
N SER A 352 17.14 3.50 5.85
CA SER A 352 18.53 3.51 5.40
C SER A 352 19.22 2.13 5.47
N ASN A 353 18.72 1.21 6.30
CA ASN A 353 19.16 -0.19 6.24
C ASN A 353 18.58 -0.85 5.01
N LYS A 354 17.26 -0.71 4.79
CA LYS A 354 16.52 -1.33 3.69
C LYS A 354 16.99 -0.81 2.32
N TRP A 355 17.25 0.49 2.19
CA TRP A 355 17.55 1.15 0.94
C TRP A 355 18.92 1.83 0.98
N ALA A 356 19.88 1.31 0.20
CA ALA A 356 21.24 1.84 0.18
C ALA A 356 21.31 3.32 -0.22
N HIS A 357 20.41 3.76 -1.09
CA HIS A 357 20.32 5.16 -1.54
C HIS A 357 19.69 6.10 -0.49
N TRP A 358 19.19 5.58 0.63
CA TRP A 358 18.71 6.37 1.77
C TRP A 358 19.75 6.49 2.89
N GLN A 359 20.97 5.98 2.69
CA GLN A 359 22.02 6.05 3.72
C GLN A 359 22.59 7.48 3.80
N PRO A 360 22.47 8.16 4.95
CA PRO A 360 23.15 9.43 5.17
C PRO A 360 24.67 9.24 5.23
N ASN A 361 25.42 10.25 4.76
CA ASN A 361 26.88 10.20 4.72
C ASN A 361 27.56 10.26 6.09
N ASP A 362 26.84 10.71 7.12
CA ASP A 362 27.35 10.87 8.49
C ASP A 362 27.20 9.61 9.36
N GLY A 363 26.68 8.51 8.80
CA GLY A 363 26.48 7.24 9.50
C GLY A 363 25.23 7.18 10.39
N SER A 364 24.41 8.23 10.41
CA SER A 364 23.08 8.21 11.01
C SER A 364 22.12 7.28 10.24
N MET A 365 20.96 7.00 10.82
CA MET A 365 19.95 6.15 10.22
C MET A 365 18.67 6.93 9.91
N ILE A 366 18.02 6.56 8.83
CA ILE A 366 16.66 7.00 8.52
C ILE A 366 15.69 5.93 8.97
N LEU A 367 14.78 6.30 9.86
CA LEU A 367 13.67 5.45 10.28
C LEU A 367 12.38 6.03 9.73
N ARG A 368 11.49 5.17 9.24
CA ARG A 368 10.15 5.54 8.83
C ARG A 368 9.16 4.84 9.74
N VAL A 369 8.39 5.62 10.49
CA VAL A 369 7.50 5.16 11.55
C VAL A 369 6.07 5.32 11.09
N SER A 370 5.29 4.24 11.19
CA SER A 370 3.87 4.23 10.87
C SER A 370 3.05 4.32 12.15
N LEU A 371 2.05 5.21 12.12
CA LEU A 371 1.06 5.40 13.17
C LEU A 371 -0.32 5.32 12.55
N GLY A 372 -1.31 4.95 13.37
CA GLY A 372 -2.68 4.82 12.89
C GLY A 372 -2.92 3.54 12.10
N ARG A 373 -4.06 2.94 12.39
CA ARG A 373 -4.67 1.83 11.67
C ARG A 373 -6.10 1.67 12.18
N ASP A 374 -6.97 1.07 11.38
CA ASP A 374 -8.28 0.66 11.85
C ASP A 374 -8.16 -0.18 13.14
N GLY A 375 -9.08 0.07 14.08
CA GLY A 375 -9.12 -0.54 15.40
C GLY A 375 -8.04 -0.10 16.38
N ALA A 376 -7.12 0.82 16.02
CA ALA A 376 -6.19 1.42 16.98
C ALA A 376 -6.90 2.47 17.85
N THR A 377 -6.57 2.50 19.15
CA THR A 377 -7.10 3.49 20.10
C THR A 377 -6.83 4.93 19.71
N THR A 378 -5.78 5.15 18.92
CA THR A 378 -5.33 6.47 18.48
C THR A 378 -5.87 6.85 17.10
N HIS A 379 -6.56 5.93 16.41
CA HIS A 379 -6.96 6.09 15.01
C HIS A 379 -7.70 7.40 14.74
N ASP A 380 -8.68 7.72 15.57
CA ASP A 380 -9.54 8.89 15.39
C ASP A 380 -8.87 10.19 15.86
N LEU A 381 -7.78 10.09 16.63
CA LEU A 381 -7.14 11.24 17.30
C LEU A 381 -5.87 11.72 16.60
N ILE A 382 -5.18 10.86 15.84
CA ILE A 382 -3.88 11.21 15.24
C ILE A 382 -3.96 12.40 14.28
N HIS A 383 -5.12 12.66 13.66
CA HIS A 383 -5.30 13.80 12.74
C HIS A 383 -5.43 15.15 13.43
N GLU A 384 -5.75 15.15 14.72
CA GLU A 384 -5.89 16.37 15.52
C GLU A 384 -4.56 16.79 16.13
N TRP A 385 -3.48 16.02 15.93
CA TRP A 385 -2.18 16.31 16.51
C TRP A 385 -1.34 17.13 15.56
N GLU A 386 -0.77 18.21 16.10
CA GLU A 386 0.30 18.97 15.44
C GLU A 386 1.54 18.10 15.20
N ASP A 387 2.33 18.47 14.19
CA ASP A 387 3.51 17.73 13.75
C ASP A 387 4.54 17.53 14.88
N GLU A 388 4.80 18.56 15.71
CA GLU A 388 5.74 18.44 16.83
C GLU A 388 5.29 17.40 17.85
N ARG A 389 3.97 17.29 18.08
CA ARG A 389 3.40 16.29 18.98
C ARG A 389 3.58 14.90 18.37
N LEU A 390 3.28 14.72 17.09
CA LEU A 390 3.47 13.46 16.38
C LEU A 390 4.92 12.98 16.48
N VAL A 391 5.88 13.86 16.18
CA VAL A 391 7.31 13.54 16.25
C VAL A 391 7.74 13.17 17.67
N THR A 392 7.31 13.94 18.68
CA THR A 392 7.65 13.65 20.09
C THR A 392 7.15 12.27 20.51
N GLN A 393 5.88 11.96 20.21
CA GLN A 393 5.28 10.66 20.56
C GLN A 393 5.96 9.49 19.83
N VAL A 394 6.36 9.70 18.57
CA VAL A 394 7.15 8.72 17.81
C VAL A 394 8.49 8.46 18.47
N ILE A 395 9.25 9.50 18.80
CA ILE A 395 10.57 9.36 19.41
C ILE A 395 10.45 8.64 20.76
N ASP A 396 9.49 9.02 21.60
CA ASP A 396 9.27 8.41 22.92
C ASP A 396 8.95 6.91 22.81
N GLU A 397 8.00 6.55 21.94
CA GLU A 397 7.57 5.16 21.78
C GLU A 397 8.61 4.28 21.11
N VAL A 398 9.28 4.78 20.06
CA VAL A 398 10.40 4.06 19.43
C VAL A 398 11.57 3.90 20.41
N SER A 399 11.88 4.92 21.22
CA SER A 399 12.92 4.82 22.24
C SER A 399 12.61 3.71 23.27
N ARG A 400 11.36 3.63 23.75
CA ARG A 400 10.92 2.54 24.64
C ARG A 400 11.05 1.16 23.99
N HIS A 401 10.67 1.05 22.71
CA HIS A 401 10.83 -0.18 21.93
C HIS A 401 12.30 -0.60 21.81
N THR A 402 13.23 0.35 21.72
CA THR A 402 14.66 0.06 21.56
C THR A 402 15.42 -0.13 22.86
N GLN A 403 14.94 0.42 23.98
CA GLN A 403 15.56 0.27 25.30
C GLN A 403 15.38 -1.14 25.89
N THR A 404 14.40 -1.91 25.40
CA THR A 404 14.15 -3.30 25.82
C THR A 404 14.79 -4.35 24.90
N ALA A 405 15.59 -3.93 23.92
CA ALA A 405 16.18 -4.79 22.89
C ALA A 405 17.41 -5.57 23.35
#